data_AF-A4ELL5-F1
#
_entry.id   AF-A4ELL5-F1
#
_cell.length_a   1.000
_cell.length_b   1.000
_cell.length_c   1.000
_cell.angle_alpha   90.00
_cell.angle_beta   90.00
_cell.angle_gamma   90.00
#
_symmetry.space_group_name_H-M   'P 1'
#
loop_
_entity.id
_entity.type
_entity.pdbx_description
1 polymer ?
#
loop_
_entity_poly.entity_id
_entity_poly.type
_entity_poly.pdbx_seq_one_letter_code
_entity_poly.pdbx_strand_id
1 'polypeptide(L)' 'MAFRNILDGAASFGAALVTCAICGLPAWFTVVAVRAEIAPIWACAAAGGLGAIGIILALAFLRKGLAGVAPTRQRRR' A
#
# COMPACT_ATOMS: atom_id res chain seq x y z
N MET A 1 -19.95 12.48 16.40
CA MET A 1 -18.57 12.70 15.91
C MET A 1 -17.74 11.42 15.91
N ALA A 2 -17.76 10.61 16.98
CA ALA A 2 -16.97 9.36 17.07
C ALA A 2 -17.24 8.34 15.93
N PHE A 3 -18.49 8.11 15.55
CA PHE A 3 -18.85 7.16 14.47
C PHE A 3 -18.25 7.52 13.11
N ARG A 4 -18.14 8.81 12.80
CA ARG A 4 -17.58 9.33 11.54
C ARG A 4 -16.06 9.13 11.49
N ASN A 5 -15.37 9.32 12.61
CA ASN A 5 -13.94 9.07 12.74
C ASN A 5 -13.60 7.57 12.61
N ILE A 6 -14.48 6.67 13.06
CA ILE A 6 -14.31 5.21 12.91
C ILE A 6 -14.46 4.80 11.44
N LEU A 7 -15.47 5.34 10.74
CA LEU A 7 -15.64 5.11 9.30
C LEU A 7 -14.47 5.66 8.47
N ASP A 8 -13.98 6.83 8.84
CA ASP A 8 -12.79 7.46 8.23
C ASP A 8 -11.51 6.63 8.48
N GLY A 9 -11.42 6.00 9.66
CA GLY A 9 -10.39 5.04 10.01
C GLY A 9 -10.45 3.77 9.17
N ALA A 10 -11.64 3.19 9.03
CA ALA A 10 -11.90 2.00 8.20
C ALA A 10 -11.63 2.26 6.72
N ALA A 11 -11.97 3.44 6.20
CA ALA A 11 -11.64 3.85 4.83
C ALA A 11 -10.12 3.93 4.60
N SER A 12 -9.37 4.43 5.58
CA SER A 12 -7.91 4.48 5.52
C SER A 12 -7.28 3.08 5.59
N PHE A 13 -7.86 2.18 6.39
CA PHE A 13 -7.44 0.78 6.43
C PHE A 13 -7.71 0.06 5.10
N GLY A 14 -8.88 0.30 4.49
CA GLY A 14 -9.20 -0.19 3.15
C GLY A 14 -8.22 0.33 2.09
N ALA A 15 -7.86 1.61 2.15
CA ALA A 15 -6.85 2.19 1.26
C ALA A 15 -5.47 1.52 1.42
N ALA A 16 -5.08 1.16 2.65
CA ALA A 16 -3.85 0.41 2.90
C ALA A 16 -3.88 -0.98 2.24
N LEU A 17 -4.99 -1.72 2.38
CA LEU A 17 -5.14 -3.04 1.73
C LEU A 17 -5.12 -2.96 0.21
N VAL A 18 -5.83 -1.98 -0.37
CA VAL A 18 -5.83 -1.75 -1.82
C VAL A 18 -4.42 -1.42 -2.31
N THR A 19 -3.68 -0.61 -1.56
CA THR A 19 -2.28 -0.29 -1.88
C THR A 19 -1.40 -1.55 -1.84
N CYS A 20 -1.55 -2.40 -0.82
CA CYS A 20 -0.85 -3.67 -0.75
C CYS A 20 -1.20 -4.60 -1.91
N ALA A 21 -2.46 -4.65 -2.35
CA ALA A 21 -2.86 -5.46 -3.49
C ALA A 21 -2.24 -4.92 -4.81
N ILE A 22 -2.35 -3.61 -5.05
CA ILE A 22 -1.85 -2.99 -6.28
C ILE A 22 -0.33 -3.05 -6.39
N CYS A 23 0.41 -2.89 -5.28
CA CYS A 23 1.88 -2.96 -5.29
C CYS A 23 2.38 -4.41 -5.11
N GLY A 24 1.71 -5.22 -4.30
CA GLY A 24 2.12 -6.57 -3.97
C GLY A 24 1.88 -7.57 -5.10
N LEU A 25 0.80 -7.42 -5.87
CA LEU A 25 0.46 -8.36 -6.94
C LEU A 25 1.46 -8.30 -8.11
N PRO A 26 1.88 -7.13 -8.61
CA PRO A 26 2.94 -7.04 -9.61
C PRO A 26 4.32 -7.43 -9.06
N ALA A 27 4.61 -7.12 -7.79
CA ALA A 27 5.85 -7.54 -7.12
C ALA A 27 5.92 -9.07 -6.98
N TRP A 28 4.82 -9.73 -6.64
CA TRP A 28 4.74 -11.20 -6.63
C TRP A 28 4.89 -11.78 -8.03
N PHE A 29 4.16 -11.22 -9.01
CA PHE A 29 4.21 -11.68 -10.39
C PHE A 29 5.63 -11.62 -10.98
N THR A 30 6.36 -10.54 -10.72
CA THR A 30 7.75 -10.39 -11.15
C THR A 30 8.67 -11.44 -10.51
N VAL A 31 8.49 -11.77 -9.23
CA VAL A 31 9.24 -12.87 -8.59
C VAL A 31 8.92 -14.23 -9.24
N VAL A 32 7.65 -14.49 -9.54
CA VAL A 32 7.24 -15.72 -10.24
C VAL A 32 7.83 -15.79 -11.65
N ALA A 33 7.80 -14.68 -12.40
CA ALA A 33 8.35 -14.60 -13.76
C ALA A 33 9.87 -14.81 -13.79
N VAL A 34 10.59 -14.29 -12.81
CA VAL A 34 12.04 -14.52 -12.67
C VAL A 34 12.32 -15.98 -12.29
N ARG A 35 11.53 -16.59 -11.40
CA ARG A 35 11.66 -18.02 -11.05
C ARG A 35 11.34 -18.96 -12.22
N ALA A 36 10.50 -18.51 -13.15
CA ALA A 36 10.17 -19.23 -14.37
C ALA A 36 11.18 -18.99 -15.52
N GLU A 37 12.28 -18.26 -15.26
CA GLU A 37 13.28 -17.83 -16.26
C GLU A 37 12.72 -17.02 -17.45
N ILE A 38 11.52 -16.45 -17.30
CA ILE A 38 10.88 -15.60 -18.31
C ILE A 38 11.47 -14.17 -18.26
N ALA A 39 11.86 -13.72 -17.06
CA ALA A 39 12.38 -12.39 -16.82
C ALA A 39 13.79 -12.41 -16.20
N PRO A 40 14.66 -11.42 -16.52
CA PRO A 40 16.00 -11.34 -15.97
C PRO A 40 15.99 -11.00 -14.47
N ILE A 41 17.01 -11.47 -13.73
CA ILE A 41 17.14 -11.29 -12.27
C ILE A 41 17.08 -9.82 -11.82
N TRP A 42 17.53 -8.88 -12.67
CA TRP A 42 17.47 -7.44 -12.38
C TRP A 42 16.04 -6.90 -12.25
N ALA A 43 15.03 -7.58 -12.80
CA ALA A 43 13.63 -7.21 -12.63
C ALA A 43 13.17 -7.26 -11.15
N CYS A 44 13.82 -8.09 -10.32
CA CYS A 44 13.59 -8.12 -8.88
C CYS A 44 13.95 -6.80 -8.19
N ALA A 45 14.88 -6.00 -8.73
CA ALA A 45 15.20 -4.69 -8.16
C ALA A 45 14.03 -3.72 -8.30
N ALA A 46 13.38 -3.69 -9.48
CA ALA A 46 12.18 -2.90 -9.72
C ALA A 46 11.00 -3.38 -8.86
N ALA A 47 10.81 -4.70 -8.75
CA ALA A 47 9.83 -5.32 -7.87
C ALA A 47 10.05 -4.95 -6.40
N GLY A 48 11.31 -4.96 -5.95
CA GLY A 48 11.70 -4.55 -4.61
C GLY A 48 11.40 -3.08 -4.32
N GLY A 49 11.69 -2.19 -5.28
CA GLY A 49 11.35 -0.77 -5.17
C GLY A 49 9.84 -0.54 -5.07
N LEU A 50 9.06 -1.22 -5.92
CA LEU A 50 7.59 -1.18 -5.88
C LEU A 50 7.05 -1.68 -4.53
N GLY A 51 7.59 -2.79 -4.02
CA GLY A 51 7.26 -3.34 -2.72
C GLY A 51 7.55 -2.36 -1.57
N ALA A 52 8.74 -1.75 -1.57
CA ALA A 52 9.13 -0.77 -0.55
C ALA A 52 8.20 0.45 -0.53
N ILE A 53 7.87 1.01 -1.71
CA ILE A 53 6.93 2.13 -1.83
C ILE A 53 5.55 1.72 -1.33
N GLY A 54 5.07 0.53 -1.73
CA GLY A 54 3.79 -0.02 -1.28
C GLY A 54 3.71 -0.13 0.26
N ILE A 55 4.78 -0.62 0.90
CA ILE A 55 4.86 -0.73 2.37
C ILE A 55 4.83 0.66 3.03
N ILE A 56 5.60 1.62 2.52
CA ILE A 56 5.63 2.99 3.06
C ILE A 56 4.23 3.62 3.01
N LEU A 57 3.55 3.50 1.87
CA LEU A 57 2.20 4.02 1.66
C LEU A 57 1.17 3.31 2.53
N ALA A 58 1.22 1.98 2.62
CA ALA A 58 0.33 1.19 3.47
C ALA A 58 0.49 1.59 4.95
N LEU A 59 1.72 1.76 5.43
CA LEU A 59 1.99 2.24 6.79
C LEU A 59 1.48 3.67 7.01
N ALA A 60 1.61 4.55 6.02
CA ALA A 60 1.08 5.91 6.11
C ALA A 60 -0.45 5.93 6.21
N PHE A 61 -1.14 5.11 5.42
CA PHE A 61 -2.59 4.95 5.49
C PHE A 61 -3.05 4.29 6.79
N LEU A 62 -2.33 3.28 7.27
CA LEU A 62 -2.62 2.63 8.56
C LEU A 62 -2.49 3.62 9.72
N ARG A 63 -1.44 4.46 9.73
CA ARG A 63 -1.26 5.53 10.72
C ARG A 63 -2.40 6.56 10.67
N LYS A 64 -2.87 6.94 9.47
CA LYS A 64 -4.06 7.80 9.32
C LYS A 64 -5.33 7.12 9.84
N GLY A 65 -5.46 5.82 9.59
CA GLY A 65 -6.59 5.02 10.05
C GLY A 65 -6.69 4.95 11.58
N LEU A 66 -5.56 4.69 12.25
CA LEU A 66 -5.47 4.69 13.71
C LEU A 66 -5.76 6.05 14.34
N ALA A 67 -5.45 7.14 13.63
CA ALA A 67 -5.77 8.49 14.06
C ALA A 67 -7.25 8.88 13.82
N GLY A 68 -8.06 8.01 13.20
CA GLY A 68 -9.45 8.29 12.84
C GLY A 68 -9.60 9.44 11.84
N VAL A 69 -8.60 9.64 10.99
CA VAL A 69 -8.56 10.74 10.01
C VAL A 69 -8.80 10.18 8.62
N ALA A 70 -9.78 10.76 7.91
CA ALA A 70 -10.08 10.38 6.53
C ALA A 70 -8.84 10.51 5.63
N PRO A 71 -8.64 9.62 4.65
CA PRO A 71 -7.45 9.63 3.81
C PRO A 71 -7.29 10.95 3.03
N THR A 72 -8.42 11.59 2.70
CA THR A 72 -8.56 12.86 1.96
C THR A 72 -8.53 14.11 2.83
N ARG A 73 -8.50 13.99 4.16
CA ARG A 73 -8.48 15.17 5.04
C ARG A 73 -7.11 15.86 4.91
N GLN A 74 -7.11 17.00 4.22
CA GLN A 74 -5.93 17.84 4.08
C GLN A 74 -5.69 18.58 5.40
N ARG A 75 -4.45 18.51 5.91
CA ARG A 75 -4.04 19.30 7.07
C ARG A 75 -4.06 20.77 6.61
N ARG A 76 -5.04 21.57 7.05
CA ARG A 76 -4.97 23.03 6.92
C ARG A 76 -3.70 23.45 7.67
N ARG A 77 -2.67 23.86 6.92
CA ARG A 77 -1.52 24.57 7.47
C ARG A 77 -1.91 26.02 7.70
#